data_AF-A0AA97GZ39-F1
#
_entry.id   AF-A0AA97GZ39-F1
#
_cell.length_a   1.000
_cell.length_b   1.000
_cell.length_c   1.000
_cell.angle_alpha   90.00
_cell.angle_beta   90.00
_cell.angle_gamma   90.00
#
_symmetry.space_group_name_H-M   'P 1'
#
loop_
_entity.id
_entity.type
_entity.pdbx_description
1 polymer ?
#
loop_
_entity_poly.entity_id
_entity_poly.type
_entity_poly.pdbx_seq_one_letter_code
_entity_poly.pdbx_strand_id
1 'polypeptide(L)'
;MSLLDKPIGELAATIPGATRLFDENKLDYCFNGQQTLRQTLKSINFDHDSFLSQLDALDLQKELANHLMWGAQPTASLITHIIDNFHEKHRQQFPELIQLIKKITLNHSDHPELPKELESHLVSMEFELQEHMMKEEEILFPLLMNGFYPAGPISVMEAEHLEHAKALEKLADITHQFTPPDGVCSSWQALYVGVEQLYYDLKEHIHLENNILFIEQ
;
A
#
# COMPACT_ATOMS: atom_id res chain seq x y z
N MET A 1 0.50 5.83 12.57
CA MET A 1 -0.57 6.68 13.16
C MET A 1 -1.83 5.84 13.34
N SER A 2 -2.64 6.10 14.38
CA SER A 2 -3.93 5.41 14.55
C SER A 2 -4.93 5.88 13.49
N LEU A 3 -5.79 4.98 12.98
CA LEU A 3 -6.92 5.34 12.10
C LEU A 3 -7.77 6.47 12.69
N LEU A 4 -7.83 6.57 14.01
CA LEU A 4 -8.53 7.63 14.74
C LEU A 4 -8.02 9.04 14.40
N ASP A 5 -6.75 9.19 14.04
CA ASP A 5 -6.14 10.49 13.81
C ASP A 5 -6.16 10.90 12.32
N LYS A 6 -6.65 10.02 11.44
CA LYS A 6 -6.82 10.30 10.00
C LYS A 6 -8.12 11.05 9.71
N PRO A 7 -8.16 11.99 8.73
CA PRO A 7 -9.38 12.60 8.24
C PRO A 7 -10.38 11.57 7.69
N ILE A 8 -11.67 11.69 8.02
CA ILE A 8 -12.69 10.73 7.56
C ILE A 8 -12.87 10.74 6.03
N GLY A 9 -12.57 11.86 5.36
CA GLY A 9 -12.60 11.95 3.90
C GLY A 9 -11.47 11.17 3.24
N GLU A 10 -10.30 11.09 3.88
CA GLU A 10 -9.18 10.26 3.45
C GLU A 10 -9.53 8.78 3.63
N LEU A 11 -10.05 8.40 4.80
CA LEU A 11 -10.48 7.02 5.07
C LEU A 11 -11.57 6.56 4.09
N ALA A 12 -12.52 7.44 3.75
CA ALA A 12 -13.57 7.17 2.77
C ALA A 12 -13.01 6.91 1.36
N ALA A 13 -11.91 7.57 1.01
CA ALA A 13 -11.27 7.45 -0.31
C ALA A 13 -10.30 6.25 -0.38
N THR A 14 -9.69 5.88 0.75
CA THR A 14 -8.58 4.91 0.80
C THR A 14 -8.99 3.53 1.27
N ILE A 15 -10.09 3.40 2.02
CA ILE A 15 -10.58 2.11 2.52
C ILE A 15 -11.83 1.70 1.74
N PRO A 16 -11.74 0.67 0.87
CA PRO A 16 -12.89 0.13 0.17
C PRO A 16 -14.01 -0.26 1.14
N GLY A 17 -15.23 0.24 0.89
CA GLY A 17 -16.39 -0.01 1.75
C GLY A 17 -16.53 0.93 2.95
N ALA A 18 -15.54 1.78 3.25
CA ALA A 18 -15.63 2.73 4.37
C ALA A 18 -16.75 3.76 4.19
N THR A 19 -17.01 4.21 2.97
CA THR A 19 -18.14 5.11 2.66
C THR A 19 -19.48 4.55 3.11
N ARG A 20 -19.74 3.26 2.85
CA ARG A 20 -20.95 2.56 3.29
C ARG A 20 -21.01 2.46 4.81
N LEU A 21 -19.90 2.09 5.45
CA LEU A 21 -19.82 2.05 6.91
C LEU A 21 -20.07 3.43 7.53
N PHE A 22 -19.58 4.49 6.90
CA PHE A 22 -19.78 5.87 7.34
C PHE A 22 -21.23 6.32 7.16
N ASP A 23 -21.86 5.99 6.04
CA ASP A 23 -23.28 6.25 5.78
C ASP A 23 -24.19 5.53 6.80
N GLU A 24 -23.93 4.25 7.07
CA GLU A 24 -24.68 3.44 8.04
C GLU A 24 -24.58 4.02 9.47
N ASN A 25 -23.46 4.68 9.78
CA ASN A 25 -23.19 5.34 11.06
C ASN A 25 -23.40 6.86 11.05
N LYS A 26 -23.94 7.43 9.97
CA LYS A 26 -24.24 8.86 9.79
C LYS A 26 -23.03 9.79 10.00
N LEU A 27 -21.85 9.34 9.59
CA LEU A 27 -20.63 10.14 9.58
C LEU A 27 -20.58 10.95 8.28
N ASP A 28 -20.57 12.27 8.39
CA ASP A 28 -20.58 13.16 7.22
C ASP A 28 -19.17 13.37 6.65
N TYR A 29 -18.69 12.37 5.91
CA TYR A 29 -17.37 12.42 5.26
C TYR A 29 -17.35 13.28 3.99
N CYS A 30 -18.52 13.61 3.42
CA CYS A 30 -18.64 14.42 2.21
C CYS A 30 -18.43 15.92 2.48
N PHE A 31 -19.07 16.48 3.52
CA PHE A 31 -18.95 17.91 3.84
C PHE A 31 -17.99 18.19 4.99
N ASN A 32 -17.74 17.21 5.87
CA ASN A 32 -16.84 17.34 7.01
C ASN A 32 -15.63 16.39 6.92
N GLY A 33 -15.22 16.01 5.71
CA GLY A 33 -14.13 15.06 5.44
C GLY A 33 -12.77 15.39 6.05
N GLN A 34 -12.52 16.66 6.40
CA GLN A 34 -11.27 17.12 7.03
C GLN A 34 -11.22 16.86 8.54
N GLN A 35 -12.34 16.50 9.17
CA GLN A 35 -12.36 16.11 10.58
C GLN A 35 -11.72 14.74 10.75
N THR A 36 -10.96 14.56 11.82
CA THR A 36 -10.38 13.24 12.11
C THR A 36 -11.45 12.27 12.57
N LEU A 37 -11.23 10.97 12.32
CA LEU A 37 -12.17 9.93 12.75
C LEU A 37 -12.48 10.02 14.26
N ARG A 38 -11.47 10.35 15.08
CA ARG A 38 -11.64 10.60 16.52
C ARG A 38 -12.59 11.75 16.83
N GLN A 39 -12.53 12.83 16.07
CA GLN A 39 -13.41 13.99 16.25
C GLN A 39 -14.85 13.64 15.87
N THR A 40 -15.03 12.92 14.76
CA THR A 40 -16.35 12.53 14.28
C THR A 40 -16.98 11.43 15.16
N LEU A 41 -16.20 10.48 15.67
CA LEU A 41 -16.70 9.48 16.62
C LEU A 41 -16.99 10.05 18.01
N LYS A 42 -16.40 11.18 18.41
CA LYS A 42 -16.76 11.86 19.67
C LYS A 42 -18.10 12.59 19.63
N SER A 43 -18.54 13.04 18.45
CA SER A 43 -19.80 13.78 18.30
C SER A 43 -21.02 12.84 18.28
N ILE A 44 -20.78 11.54 18.13
CA ILE A 44 -21.77 10.46 18.17
C ILE A 44 -21.45 9.63 19.42
N ASN A 45 -22.41 9.31 20.28
CA ASN A 45 -22.12 8.56 21.51
C ASN A 45 -21.88 7.07 21.18
N PHE A 46 -20.73 6.78 20.55
CA PHE A 46 -20.43 5.51 19.89
C PHE A 46 -19.26 4.80 20.56
N ASP A 47 -19.29 3.47 20.54
CA ASP A 47 -18.18 2.66 21.02
C ASP A 47 -17.04 2.68 19.98
N HIS A 48 -15.98 3.43 20.29
CA HIS A 48 -14.84 3.62 19.40
C HIS A 48 -14.19 2.27 19.01
N ASP A 49 -14.12 1.32 19.95
CA ASP A 49 -13.44 0.05 19.71
C ASP A 49 -14.26 -0.83 18.75
N SER A 50 -15.59 -0.79 18.87
CA SER A 50 -16.49 -1.49 17.94
C SER A 50 -16.42 -0.91 16.52
N PHE A 51 -16.31 0.41 16.38
CA PHE A 51 -16.22 1.05 15.07
C PHE A 51 -14.88 0.79 14.38
N LEU A 52 -13.78 0.87 15.13
CA LEU A 52 -12.46 0.50 14.62
C LEU A 52 -12.42 -0.96 14.19
N SER A 53 -13.02 -1.86 14.97
CA SER A 53 -13.15 -3.28 14.59
C SER A 53 -13.96 -3.48 13.30
N GLN A 54 -14.95 -2.63 13.02
CA GLN A 54 -15.72 -2.67 11.78
C GLN A 54 -14.93 -2.13 10.59
N LEU A 55 -14.14 -1.08 10.79
CA LEU A 55 -13.18 -0.58 9.79
C LEU A 55 -12.15 -1.65 9.45
N ASP A 56 -11.54 -2.29 10.46
CA ASP A 56 -10.60 -3.40 10.26
C ASP A 56 -11.28 -4.60 9.58
N ALA A 57 -12.57 -4.83 9.84
CA ALA A 57 -13.34 -5.88 9.17
C ALA A 57 -13.61 -5.60 7.69
N LEU A 58 -13.45 -4.37 7.20
CA LEU A 58 -13.54 -4.07 5.76
C LEU A 58 -12.35 -4.63 5.01
N ASP A 59 -11.16 -4.63 5.60
CA ASP A 59 -9.98 -5.30 5.03
C ASP A 59 -10.25 -6.80 4.93
N LEU A 60 -10.77 -7.44 5.99
CA LEU A 60 -11.17 -8.86 5.96
C LEU A 60 -12.24 -9.15 4.88
N GLN A 61 -13.16 -8.22 4.62
CA GLN A 61 -14.13 -8.36 3.54
C GLN A 61 -13.49 -8.23 2.16
N LYS A 62 -12.53 -7.32 1.98
CA LYS A 62 -11.74 -7.20 0.75
C LYS A 62 -10.91 -8.47 0.51
N GLU A 63 -10.26 -9.00 1.55
CA GLU A 63 -9.52 -10.26 1.49
C GLU A 63 -10.43 -11.42 1.08
N LEU A 64 -11.61 -11.55 1.71
CA LEU A 64 -12.58 -12.58 1.35
C LEU A 64 -13.09 -12.41 -0.09
N ALA A 65 -13.37 -11.18 -0.52
CA ALA A 65 -13.80 -10.90 -1.89
C ALA A 65 -12.71 -11.26 -2.91
N ASN A 66 -11.45 -10.92 -2.63
CA ASN A 66 -10.30 -11.30 -3.46
C ASN A 66 -10.13 -12.81 -3.51
N HIS A 67 -10.21 -13.51 -2.37
CA HIS A 67 -10.16 -14.98 -2.32
C HIS A 67 -11.28 -15.63 -3.14
N LEU A 68 -12.51 -15.13 -3.03
CA LEU A 68 -13.64 -15.64 -3.81
C LEU A 68 -13.49 -15.33 -5.30
N MET A 69 -13.00 -14.14 -5.64
CA MET A 69 -12.79 -13.70 -7.01
C MET A 69 -11.70 -14.53 -7.69
N TRP A 70 -10.53 -14.62 -7.07
CA TRP A 70 -9.35 -15.27 -7.65
C TRP A 70 -9.29 -16.78 -7.42
N GLY A 71 -9.86 -17.29 -6.33
CA GLY A 71 -9.90 -18.73 -6.04
C GLY A 71 -10.72 -19.55 -7.05
N ALA A 72 -11.54 -18.88 -7.87
CA ALA A 72 -12.27 -19.50 -8.99
C ALA A 72 -11.60 -19.30 -10.36
N GLN A 73 -10.52 -18.50 -10.44
CA GLN A 73 -9.83 -18.20 -11.70
C GLN A 73 -8.61 -19.13 -11.91
N PRO A 74 -8.19 -19.34 -13.17
CA PRO A 74 -6.92 -20.00 -13.44
C PRO A 74 -5.74 -19.24 -12.83
N THR A 75 -4.74 -19.95 -12.31
CA THR A 75 -3.48 -19.37 -11.77
C THR A 75 -2.84 -18.38 -12.73
N ALA A 76 -2.83 -18.69 -14.03
CA ALA A 76 -2.30 -17.81 -15.06
C ALA A 76 -2.99 -16.43 -15.10
N SER A 77 -4.30 -16.36 -14.83
CA SER A 77 -5.04 -15.10 -14.81
C SER A 77 -4.64 -14.21 -13.63
N LEU A 78 -4.43 -14.79 -12.46
CA LEU A 78 -3.93 -14.05 -11.30
C LEU A 78 -2.50 -13.57 -11.54
N ILE A 79 -1.63 -14.40 -12.10
CA ILE A 79 -0.26 -13.98 -12.45
C ILE A 79 -0.25 -12.83 -13.45
N THR A 80 -1.05 -12.91 -14.53
CA THR A 80 -1.16 -11.79 -15.49
C THR A 80 -1.64 -10.52 -14.80
N HIS A 81 -2.62 -10.63 -13.89
CA HIS A 81 -3.07 -9.48 -13.11
C HIS A 81 -1.96 -8.89 -12.24
N ILE A 82 -1.17 -9.74 -11.57
CA ILE A 82 -0.03 -9.31 -10.73
C ILE A 82 0.99 -8.53 -11.56
N ILE A 83 1.39 -9.08 -12.70
CA ILE A 83 2.35 -8.43 -13.60
C ILE A 83 1.81 -7.08 -14.09
N ASP A 84 0.61 -7.07 -14.66
CA ASP A 84 0.06 -5.89 -15.34
C ASP A 84 -0.30 -4.75 -14.37
N ASN A 85 -0.73 -5.07 -13.14
CA ASN A 85 -1.27 -4.09 -12.20
C ASN A 85 -0.32 -3.73 -11.06
N PHE A 86 0.71 -4.54 -10.81
CA PHE A 86 1.69 -4.30 -9.75
C PHE A 86 3.11 -4.24 -10.31
N HIS A 87 3.63 -5.28 -10.96
CA HIS A 87 5.04 -5.29 -11.37
C HIS A 87 5.37 -4.16 -12.35
N GLU A 88 4.57 -4.01 -13.41
CA GLU A 88 4.72 -2.91 -14.37
C GLU A 88 4.48 -1.54 -13.73
N LYS A 89 3.60 -1.46 -12.73
CA LYS A 89 3.31 -0.22 -12.00
C LYS A 89 4.49 0.18 -11.11
N HIS A 90 5.08 -0.75 -10.39
CA HIS A 90 6.25 -0.51 -9.53
C HIS A 90 7.46 -0.07 -10.35
N ARG A 91 7.69 -0.68 -11.53
CA ARG A 91 8.72 -0.26 -12.50
C ARG A 91 8.57 1.18 -12.98
N GLN A 92 7.38 1.76 -12.89
CA GLN A 92 7.13 3.17 -13.22
C GLN A 92 7.19 4.06 -11.97
N GLN A 93 6.58 3.63 -10.87
CA GLN A 93 6.51 4.38 -9.62
C GLN A 93 7.88 4.71 -9.04
N PHE A 94 8.78 3.74 -8.94
CA PHE A 94 10.09 3.96 -8.31
C PHE A 94 10.92 5.04 -9.04
N PRO A 95 11.16 4.96 -10.36
CA PRO A 95 11.88 6.00 -11.09
C PRO A 95 11.26 7.39 -10.95
N GLU A 96 9.93 7.49 -11.01
CA GLU A 96 9.21 8.77 -10.87
C GLU A 96 9.41 9.38 -9.48
N LEU A 97 9.26 8.58 -8.42
CA LEU A 97 9.43 9.04 -7.04
C LEU A 97 10.88 9.44 -6.76
N ILE A 98 11.85 8.65 -7.24
CA ILE A 98 13.28 8.95 -7.14
C ILE A 98 13.60 10.27 -7.85
N GLN A 99 13.04 10.51 -9.03
CA GLN A 99 13.23 11.76 -9.75
C GLN A 99 12.61 12.95 -9.01
N LEU A 100 11.43 12.78 -8.41
CA LEU A 100 10.76 13.82 -7.62
C LEU A 100 11.59 14.22 -6.40
N ILE A 101 12.04 13.27 -5.58
CA ILE A 101 12.84 13.58 -4.38
C ILE A 101 14.17 14.22 -4.76
N LYS A 102 14.85 13.79 -5.83
CA LYS A 102 16.06 14.45 -6.34
C LYS A 102 15.80 15.92 -6.68
N LYS A 103 14.71 16.20 -7.38
CA LYS A 103 14.32 17.58 -7.75
C LYS A 103 14.00 18.43 -6.51
N ILE A 104 13.33 17.86 -5.51
CA ILE A 104 13.01 18.56 -4.26
C ILE A 104 14.29 18.85 -3.49
N THR A 105 15.18 17.87 -3.33
CA THR A 105 16.48 18.03 -2.67
C THR A 105 17.32 19.14 -3.31
N LEU A 106 17.32 19.25 -4.64
CA LEU A 106 18.03 20.32 -5.35
C LEU A 106 17.46 21.73 -5.09
N ASN A 107 16.14 21.86 -4.96
CA ASN A 107 15.48 23.16 -4.80
C ASN A 107 15.25 23.57 -3.34
N HIS A 108 15.31 22.60 -2.41
CA HIS A 108 14.95 22.76 -1.01
C HIS A 108 16.00 22.14 -0.07
N SER A 109 17.29 22.14 -0.45
CA SER A 109 18.38 21.49 0.30
C SER A 109 18.48 21.94 1.76
N ASP A 110 18.14 23.20 2.04
CA ASP A 110 18.23 23.81 3.36
C ASP A 110 16.89 23.74 4.14
N HIS A 111 15.85 23.12 3.57
CA HIS A 111 14.57 22.97 4.26
C HIS A 111 14.73 21.97 5.43
N PRO A 112 14.38 22.36 6.67
CA PRO A 112 14.63 21.53 7.86
C PRO A 112 13.88 20.20 7.83
N GLU A 113 12.73 20.16 7.15
CA GLU A 113 11.86 18.98 7.04
C GLU A 113 12.10 18.16 5.76
N LEU A 114 13.19 18.42 5.02
CA LEU A 114 13.55 17.60 3.87
C LEU A 114 13.90 16.17 4.34
N PRO A 115 13.23 15.10 3.83
CA PRO A 115 13.52 13.73 4.24
C PRO A 115 14.80 13.23 3.55
N LYS A 116 15.95 13.51 4.16
CA LYS A 116 17.29 13.29 3.56
C LYS A 116 17.58 11.84 3.18
N GLU A 117 16.95 10.87 3.84
CA GLU A 117 17.16 9.44 3.61
C GLU A 117 16.18 8.84 2.58
N LEU A 118 15.18 9.60 2.13
CA LEU A 118 14.11 9.07 1.29
C LEU A 118 14.62 8.61 -0.09
N GLU A 119 15.53 9.38 -0.70
CA GLU A 119 16.09 9.02 -2.01
C GLU A 119 16.85 7.70 -1.95
N SER A 120 17.79 7.54 -1.01
CA SER A 120 18.59 6.32 -0.89
C SER A 120 17.73 5.12 -0.50
N HIS A 121 16.69 5.34 0.32
CA HIS A 121 15.74 4.29 0.69
C HIS A 121 14.92 3.81 -0.53
N LEU A 122 14.38 4.73 -1.33
CA LEU A 122 13.65 4.37 -2.56
C LEU A 122 14.52 3.65 -3.58
N VAL A 123 15.77 4.08 -3.78
CA VAL A 123 16.73 3.41 -4.68
C VAL A 123 17.03 1.99 -4.20
N SER A 124 17.18 1.78 -2.89
CA SER A 124 17.40 0.44 -2.33
C SER A 124 16.18 -0.45 -2.53
N MET A 125 14.97 0.09 -2.28
CA MET A 125 13.73 -0.65 -2.48
C MET A 125 13.51 -1.03 -3.95
N GLU A 126 13.77 -0.11 -4.88
CA GLU A 126 13.69 -0.36 -6.32
C GLU A 126 14.58 -1.52 -6.74
N PHE A 127 15.84 -1.51 -6.29
CA PHE A 127 16.80 -2.56 -6.63
C PHE A 127 16.34 -3.93 -6.14
N GLU A 128 16.01 -4.04 -4.85
CA GLU A 128 15.60 -5.29 -4.23
C GLU A 128 14.30 -5.83 -4.86
N LEU A 129 13.31 -4.96 -5.09
CA LEU A 129 12.03 -5.37 -5.67
C LEU A 129 12.18 -5.76 -7.15
N GLN A 130 13.03 -5.08 -7.91
CA GLN A 130 13.33 -5.44 -9.30
C GLN A 130 13.97 -6.83 -9.39
N GLU A 131 14.94 -7.15 -8.51
CA GLU A 131 15.53 -8.49 -8.45
C GLU A 131 14.51 -9.55 -8.03
N HIS A 132 13.66 -9.23 -7.05
CA HIS A 132 12.55 -10.07 -6.59
C HIS A 132 11.59 -10.41 -7.74
N MET A 133 10.97 -9.41 -8.36
CA MET A 133 9.99 -9.59 -9.45
C MET A 133 10.59 -10.34 -10.64
N MET A 134 11.88 -10.15 -10.93
CA MET A 134 12.57 -10.91 -12.00
C MET A 134 12.65 -12.41 -11.68
N LYS A 135 12.93 -12.80 -10.43
CA LYS A 135 12.93 -14.23 -10.03
C LYS A 135 11.53 -14.82 -10.16
N GLU A 136 10.51 -14.04 -9.84
CA GLU A 136 9.14 -14.46 -9.98
C GLU A 136 8.77 -14.67 -11.44
N GLU A 137 8.92 -13.64 -12.28
CA GLU A 137 8.52 -13.66 -13.68
C GLU A 137 9.29 -14.69 -14.52
N GLU A 138 10.60 -14.82 -14.32
CA GLU A 138 11.45 -15.69 -15.14
C GLU A 138 11.44 -17.14 -14.66
N ILE A 139 11.23 -17.38 -13.35
CA ILE A 139 11.37 -18.72 -12.76
C ILE A 139 10.09 -19.19 -12.08
N LEU A 140 9.61 -18.49 -11.04
CA LEU A 140 8.54 -19.02 -10.20
C LEU A 140 7.20 -19.07 -10.92
N PHE A 141 6.76 -17.96 -11.53
CA PHE A 141 5.49 -17.86 -12.23
C PHE A 141 5.34 -18.88 -13.37
N PRO A 142 6.35 -19.12 -14.24
CA PRO A 142 6.28 -20.21 -15.21
C PRO A 142 6.05 -21.58 -14.58
N LEU A 143 6.65 -21.88 -13.42
CA LEU A 143 6.44 -23.14 -12.71
C LEU A 143 5.00 -23.24 -12.16
N LEU A 144 4.51 -22.17 -11.53
CA LEU A 144 3.15 -22.10 -11.00
C LEU A 144 2.09 -22.26 -12.11
N MET A 145 2.30 -21.62 -13.28
CA MET A 145 1.41 -21.77 -14.44
C MET A 145 1.33 -23.21 -14.96
N ASN A 146 2.39 -24.01 -14.75
CA ASN A 146 2.42 -25.43 -15.10
C ASN A 146 1.93 -26.34 -13.96
N GLY A 147 1.38 -25.77 -12.88
CA GLY A 147 0.86 -26.50 -11.73
C GLY A 147 1.91 -27.06 -10.78
N PHE A 148 3.15 -26.56 -10.85
CA PHE A 148 4.23 -26.96 -9.94
C PHE A 148 4.43 -25.87 -8.88
N TYR A 149 4.22 -26.22 -7.60
CA TYR A 149 4.33 -25.31 -6.45
C TYR A 149 5.57 -25.67 -5.61
N PRO A 150 6.75 -25.11 -5.93
CA PRO A 150 7.99 -25.50 -5.27
C PRO A 150 8.13 -24.79 -3.91
N ALA A 151 7.88 -25.53 -2.82
CA ALA A 151 7.93 -25.01 -1.45
C ALA A 151 9.23 -24.26 -1.09
N GLY A 152 10.39 -24.71 -1.60
CA GLY A 152 11.68 -24.04 -1.39
C GLY A 152 11.71 -22.62 -1.97
N PRO A 153 11.63 -22.45 -3.31
CA PRO A 153 11.51 -21.13 -3.95
C PRO A 153 10.41 -20.23 -3.38
N ILE A 154 9.21 -20.76 -3.11
CA ILE A 154 8.11 -19.99 -2.50
C ILE A 154 8.55 -19.42 -1.15
N SER A 155 9.15 -20.23 -0.28
CA SER A 155 9.64 -19.77 1.04
C SER A 155 10.71 -18.67 0.95
N VAL A 156 11.49 -18.63 -0.14
CA VAL A 156 12.45 -17.55 -0.39
C VAL A 156 11.72 -16.26 -0.77
N MET A 157 10.70 -16.32 -1.64
CA MET A 157 9.89 -15.13 -1.98
C MET A 157 9.15 -14.60 -0.75
N GLU A 158 8.55 -15.46 0.07
CA GLU A 158 7.91 -15.05 1.32
C GLU A 158 8.88 -14.40 2.31
N ALA A 159 10.13 -14.89 2.38
CA ALA A 159 11.16 -14.27 3.21
C ALA A 159 11.54 -12.87 2.69
N GLU A 160 11.64 -12.69 1.38
CA GLU A 160 11.89 -11.39 0.75
C GLU A 160 10.71 -10.43 0.95
N HIS A 161 9.47 -10.92 0.91
CA HIS A 161 8.27 -10.14 1.26
C HIS A 161 8.33 -9.56 2.67
N LEU A 162 8.89 -10.30 3.65
CA LEU A 162 9.09 -9.77 5.00
C LEU A 162 10.10 -8.62 5.02
N GLU A 163 11.14 -8.66 4.19
CA GLU A 163 12.09 -7.55 4.06
C GLU A 163 11.46 -6.35 3.35
N HIS A 164 10.65 -6.57 2.31
CA HIS A 164 9.88 -5.51 1.65
C HIS A 164 8.86 -4.86 2.61
N ALA A 165 8.20 -5.64 3.46
CA ALA A 165 7.32 -5.13 4.50
C ALA A 165 8.06 -4.21 5.48
N LYS A 166 9.27 -4.60 5.94
CA LYS A 166 10.11 -3.73 6.78
C LYS A 166 10.53 -2.44 6.07
N ALA A 167 10.85 -2.54 4.77
CA ALA A 167 11.21 -1.37 3.97
C ALA A 167 10.03 -0.40 3.81
N LEU A 168 8.80 -0.93 3.67
CA LEU A 168 7.56 -0.15 3.64
C LEU A 168 7.28 0.56 4.97
N GLU A 169 7.48 -0.10 6.11
CA GLU A 169 7.33 0.55 7.42
C GLU A 169 8.34 1.69 7.60
N LYS A 170 9.60 1.47 7.20
CA LYS A 170 10.61 2.54 7.19
C LYS A 170 10.23 3.69 6.24
N LEU A 171 9.63 3.40 5.09
CA LEU A 171 9.15 4.41 4.14
C LEU A 171 8.04 5.27 4.76
N ALA A 172 7.11 4.65 5.48
CA ALA A 172 6.07 5.36 6.23
C ALA A 172 6.68 6.25 7.34
N ASP A 173 7.67 5.74 8.07
CA ASP A 173 8.36 6.51 9.12
C ASP A 173 9.10 7.74 8.56
N ILE A 174 9.88 7.57 7.48
CA ILE A 174 10.64 8.65 6.82
C ILE A 174 9.71 9.76 6.32
N THR A 175 8.49 9.41 5.91
CA THR A 175 7.50 10.35 5.37
C THR A 175 6.47 10.80 6.38
N HIS A 176 6.68 10.55 7.68
CA HIS A 176 5.74 10.92 8.73
C HIS A 176 4.32 10.43 8.44
N GLN A 177 4.19 9.16 8.07
CA GLN A 177 2.94 8.56 7.62
C GLN A 177 2.36 9.28 6.39
N PHE A 178 3.20 9.54 5.40
CA PHE A 178 2.84 10.22 4.16
C PHE A 178 2.23 11.62 4.35
N THR A 179 2.55 12.28 5.47
CA THR A 179 2.09 13.65 5.75
C THR A 179 3.15 14.67 5.34
N PRO A 180 2.95 15.42 4.23
CA PRO A 180 3.92 16.41 3.79
C PRO A 180 3.98 17.60 4.77
N PRO A 181 5.12 18.30 4.88
CA PRO A 181 5.21 19.51 5.68
C PRO A 181 4.29 20.64 5.19
N ASP A 182 3.93 21.55 6.08
CA ASP A 182 3.06 22.67 5.75
C ASP A 182 3.71 23.62 4.73
N GLY A 183 2.92 24.03 3.72
CA GLY A 183 3.35 25.06 2.75
C GLY A 183 4.40 24.60 1.74
N VAL A 184 4.68 23.30 1.63
CA VAL A 184 5.59 22.77 0.61
C VAL A 184 5.02 22.91 -0.81
N CYS A 185 5.90 22.87 -1.81
CA CYS A 185 5.51 23.01 -3.21
C CYS A 185 4.72 21.80 -3.72
N SER A 186 4.01 21.96 -4.83
CA SER A 186 3.16 20.91 -5.43
C SER A 186 3.94 19.64 -5.78
N SER A 187 5.22 19.74 -6.18
CA SER A 187 6.05 18.55 -6.43
C SER A 187 6.33 17.75 -5.16
N TRP A 188 6.43 18.41 -4.01
CA TRP A 188 6.63 17.74 -2.72
C TRP A 188 5.33 17.08 -2.25
N GLN A 189 4.18 17.74 -2.42
CA GLN A 189 2.88 17.11 -2.18
C GLN A 189 2.68 15.87 -3.07
N ALA A 190 3.00 16.00 -4.36
CA ALA A 190 2.90 14.88 -5.32
C ALA A 190 3.83 13.71 -4.95
N LEU A 191 5.03 13.98 -4.45
CA LEU A 191 5.93 12.92 -3.94
C LEU A 191 5.25 12.13 -2.83
N TYR A 192 4.63 12.80 -1.85
CA TYR A 192 4.03 12.13 -0.70
C TYR A 192 2.79 11.31 -1.10
N VAL A 193 1.95 11.84 -2.00
CA VAL A 193 0.83 11.07 -2.59
C VAL A 193 1.34 9.83 -3.33
N GLY A 194 2.40 9.97 -4.14
CA GLY A 194 2.94 8.84 -4.89
C GLY A 194 3.62 7.79 -4.00
N VAL A 195 4.31 8.21 -2.93
CA VAL A 195 4.88 7.30 -1.93
C VAL A 195 3.78 6.53 -1.20
N GLU A 196 2.69 7.20 -0.81
CA GLU A 196 1.54 6.53 -0.19
C GLU A 196 0.91 5.50 -1.14
N GLN A 197 0.74 5.86 -2.41
CA GLN A 197 0.22 4.95 -3.42
C GLN A 197 1.11 3.72 -3.60
N LEU A 198 2.44 3.91 -3.71
CA LEU A 198 3.41 2.81 -3.76
C LEU A 198 3.28 1.89 -2.53
N TYR A 199 3.10 2.46 -1.33
CA TYR A 199 2.99 1.68 -0.10
C TYR A 199 1.79 0.74 -0.13
N TYR A 200 0.61 1.24 -0.51
CA TYR A 200 -0.59 0.39 -0.55
C TYR A 200 -0.57 -0.59 -1.73
N ASP A 201 -0.06 -0.19 -2.89
CA ASP A 201 0.06 -1.09 -4.05
C ASP A 201 0.95 -2.29 -3.71
N LEU A 202 2.13 -2.05 -3.13
CA LEU A 202 3.07 -3.13 -2.81
C LEU A 202 2.53 -4.05 -1.69
N LYS A 203 1.75 -3.52 -0.75
CA LYS A 203 1.05 -4.35 0.25
C LYS A 203 -0.02 -5.24 -0.39
N GLU A 204 -0.80 -4.69 -1.32
CA GLU A 204 -1.83 -5.46 -2.01
C GLU A 204 -1.22 -6.53 -2.92
N HIS A 205 -0.15 -6.20 -3.64
CA HIS A 205 0.68 -7.14 -4.40
C HIS A 205 1.10 -8.33 -3.53
N ILE A 206 1.88 -8.08 -2.46
CA ILE A 206 2.39 -9.13 -1.57
C ILE A 206 1.24 -9.95 -0.97
N HIS A 207 0.11 -9.31 -0.65
CA HIS A 207 -1.06 -10.02 -0.14
C HIS A 207 -1.63 -11.01 -1.15
N LEU A 208 -1.81 -10.61 -2.41
CA LEU A 208 -2.31 -11.49 -3.47
C LEU A 208 -1.38 -12.69 -3.68
N GLU A 209 -0.07 -12.47 -3.58
CA GLU A 209 0.90 -13.55 -3.71
C GLU A 209 0.86 -14.52 -2.54
N ASN A 210 1.11 -14.03 -1.32
CA ASN A 210 1.20 -14.88 -0.14
C ASN A 210 -0.10 -15.62 0.15
N ASN A 211 -1.24 -14.92 0.03
CA ASN A 211 -2.50 -15.44 0.54
C ASN A 211 -3.36 -16.08 -0.54
N ILE A 212 -3.04 -15.90 -1.82
CA ILE A 212 -3.87 -16.46 -2.90
C ILE A 212 -3.02 -17.26 -3.89
N LEU A 213 -1.93 -16.68 -4.40
CA LEU A 213 -1.13 -17.34 -5.43
C LEU A 213 -0.28 -18.48 -4.88
N PHE A 214 0.33 -18.32 -3.70
CA PHE A 214 1.28 -19.27 -3.13
C PHE A 214 0.63 -20.37 -2.29
N ILE A 215 -0.63 -20.20 -1.91
CA ILE A 215 -1.39 -21.25 -1.24
C ILE A 215 -1.71 -22.35 -2.27
N GLU A 216 -1.32 -23.59 -1.96
CA GLU A 216 -1.60 -24.76 -2.81
C GLU A 216 -3.09 -24.79 -3.22
N GLN A 217 -3.35 -24.87 -4.53
CA GLN A 217 -4.67 -25.21 -5.08
C GLN A 217 -4.84 -26.73 -5.23
#